data_AF-A0A2N3QVR4-F1
#
_entry.id   AF-A0A2N3QVR4-F1
#
_cell.length_a   1.000
_cell.length_b   1.000
_cell.length_c   1.000
_cell.angle_alpha   90.00
_cell.angle_beta   90.00
_cell.angle_gamma   90.00
#
_symmetry.space_group_name_H-M   'P 1'
#
loop_
_entity.id
_entity.type
_entity.pdbx_description
1 polymer ?
#
loop_
_entity_poly.entity_id
_entity_poly.type
_entity_poly.pdbx_seq_one_letter_code
_entity_poly.pdbx_strand_id
1 'polypeptide(L)'
;MHDIEAVVTIIVAIVGCGGFWEWWRARSERRSRAVSRDELEDLIETSLRKSATIHDLRDHIDKNSAAIEAATQWHEQHEEEEHRHRLIGLRQAMMQDPHDRLTHEHQLEAGREYLRSGGNGIGHARYEQLLADYEWRMAHSDWDYTHRPPTDKTD
;
A
#
# COMPACT_ATOMS: atom_id res chain seq x y z
N MET A 1 -22.24 -25.42 11.80
CA MET A 1 -23.30 -26.11 11.02
C MET A 1 -24.40 -26.70 11.89
N HIS A 2 -24.18 -27.04 13.17
CA HIS A 2 -25.25 -27.54 14.07
C HIS A 2 -26.30 -26.49 14.49
N ASP A 3 -25.95 -25.20 14.55
CA ASP A 3 -26.90 -24.17 15.01
C ASP A 3 -28.03 -23.88 14.02
N ILE A 4 -27.75 -24.02 12.71
CA ILE A 4 -28.75 -23.76 11.66
C ILE A 4 -29.79 -24.88 11.64
N GLU A 5 -29.38 -26.13 11.81
CA GLU A 5 -30.30 -27.27 11.90
C GLU A 5 -31.19 -27.17 13.15
N ALA A 6 -30.66 -26.71 14.28
CA ALA A 6 -31.45 -26.48 15.49
C ALA A 6 -32.53 -25.40 15.28
N VAL A 7 -32.17 -24.28 14.64
CA VAL A 7 -33.11 -23.19 14.35
C VAL A 7 -34.19 -23.61 13.35
N VAL A 8 -33.81 -24.35 12.30
CA VAL A 8 -34.77 -24.89 11.31
C VAL A 8 -35.72 -25.89 11.97
N THR A 9 -35.22 -26.74 12.87
CA THR A 9 -36.04 -27.73 13.59
C THR A 9 -37.05 -27.04 14.52
N ILE A 10 -36.64 -25.97 15.21
CA ILE A 10 -37.55 -25.17 16.05
C ILE A 10 -38.63 -24.50 15.20
N ILE A 11 -38.26 -23.94 14.03
CA ILE A 11 -39.22 -23.32 13.10
C ILE A 11 -40.23 -24.37 12.59
N VAL A 12 -39.77 -25.55 12.20
CA VAL A 12 -40.65 -26.64 11.71
C VAL A 12 -41.56 -27.17 12.83
N ALA A 13 -41.06 -27.27 14.06
CA ALA A 13 -41.86 -27.69 15.22
C ALA A 13 -42.97 -26.68 15.57
N ILE A 14 -42.69 -25.39 15.44
CA ILE A 14 -43.69 -24.31 15.66
C ILE A 14 -44.75 -24.33 14.56
N VAL A 15 -44.34 -24.58 13.31
CA VAL A 15 -45.26 -24.63 12.16
C VAL A 15 -46.11 -25.91 12.14
N GLY A 16 -45.61 -27.03 12.67
CA GLY A 16 -46.34 -28.30 12.73
C GLY A 16 -47.44 -28.37 13.80
N CYS A 17 -47.50 -27.40 14.72
CA CYS A 17 -48.49 -27.37 15.78
C CYS A 17 -49.77 -26.68 15.26
N GLY A 18 -50.80 -27.45 14.90
CA GLY A 18 -52.03 -26.94 14.25
C GLY A 18 -52.74 -25.78 14.99
N GLY A 19 -52.57 -25.69 16.31
CA GLY A 19 -53.09 -24.56 17.10
C GLY A 19 -52.38 -23.22 16.86
N PHE A 20 -51.11 -23.22 16.45
CA PHE A 20 -50.39 -21.99 16.09
C PHE A 20 -50.96 -21.36 14.82
N TRP A 21 -51.39 -22.19 13.86
CA TRP A 21 -51.88 -21.68 12.60
C TRP A 21 -53.25 -21.00 12.75
N GLU A 22 -54.14 -21.60 13.56
CA GLU A 22 -55.43 -20.98 13.91
C GLU A 22 -55.25 -19.73 14.78
N TRP A 23 -54.31 -19.75 15.74
CA TRP A 23 -53.99 -18.59 16.55
C TRP A 23 -53.44 -17.42 15.71
N TRP A 24 -52.54 -17.70 14.77
CA TRP A 24 -51.98 -16.67 13.88
C TRP A 24 -53.05 -16.11 12.94
N ARG A 25 -53.97 -16.94 12.44
CA ARG A 25 -55.09 -16.49 11.59
C ARG A 25 -56.02 -15.56 12.36
N ALA A 26 -56.40 -15.92 13.59
CA ALA A 26 -57.21 -15.09 14.48
C ALA A 26 -56.48 -13.81 14.94
N ARG A 27 -55.14 -13.85 15.06
CA ARG A 27 -54.30 -12.68 15.35
C ARG A 27 -54.21 -11.73 14.15
N SER A 28 -54.16 -12.28 12.93
CA SER A 28 -54.11 -11.55 11.67
C SER A 28 -55.43 -10.84 11.39
N GLU A 29 -56.57 -11.49 11.64
CA GLU A 29 -57.91 -10.89 11.51
C GLU A 29 -58.13 -9.69 12.44
N ARG A 30 -57.49 -9.68 13.62
CA ARG A 30 -57.50 -8.51 14.52
C ARG A 30 -56.56 -7.38 14.07
N ARG A 31 -55.62 -7.66 13.15
CA ARG A 31 -54.66 -6.69 12.59
C ARG A 31 -55.03 -6.20 11.19
N SER A 32 -55.98 -6.83 10.51
CA SER A 32 -56.52 -6.37 9.22
C SER A 32 -57.54 -5.23 9.35
N ARG A 33 -57.30 -4.26 10.24
CA ARG A 33 -57.71 -2.88 9.98
C ARG A 33 -56.59 -2.29 9.13
N ALA A 34 -56.87 -2.17 7.85
CA ALA A 34 -55.96 -1.79 6.77
C ALA A 34 -54.93 -0.73 7.18
N VAL A 35 -53.65 -1.11 7.22
CA VAL A 35 -52.56 -0.15 7.04
C VAL A 35 -52.60 0.22 5.56
N SER A 36 -52.93 1.47 5.26
CA SER A 36 -53.05 1.94 3.88
C SER A 36 -51.68 1.98 3.22
N ARG A 37 -51.67 1.81 1.90
CA ARG A 37 -50.45 1.86 1.07
C ARG A 37 -49.73 3.21 1.21
N ASP A 38 -50.48 4.27 1.47
CA ASP A 38 -49.97 5.62 1.71
C ASP A 38 -49.14 5.72 2.99
N GLU A 39 -49.46 4.97 4.05
CA GLU A 39 -48.67 4.94 5.29
C GLU A 39 -47.32 4.24 5.10
N LEU A 40 -47.27 3.25 4.20
CA LEU A 40 -46.04 2.56 3.81
C LEU A 40 -45.15 3.45 2.94
N GLU A 41 -45.74 4.22 2.03
CA GLU A 41 -45.04 5.19 1.20
C GLU A 41 -44.51 6.36 2.04
N ASP A 42 -45.29 6.84 3.01
CA ASP A 42 -44.89 7.89 3.96
C ASP A 42 -43.81 7.39 4.94
N LEU A 43 -43.82 6.11 5.35
CA LEU A 43 -42.73 5.50 6.13
C LEU A 43 -41.45 5.29 5.31
N ILE A 44 -41.56 4.95 4.03
CA ILE A 44 -40.42 4.81 3.12
C ILE A 44 -39.83 6.20 2.81
N GLU A 45 -40.66 7.19 2.50
CA GLU A 45 -40.25 8.57 2.26
C GLU A 45 -39.68 9.20 3.53
N THR A 46 -40.30 8.97 4.69
CA THR A 46 -39.78 9.44 5.98
C THR A 46 -38.50 8.71 6.37
N SER A 47 -38.37 7.40 6.13
CA SER A 47 -37.12 6.70 6.42
C SER A 47 -35.99 7.10 5.47
N LEU A 48 -36.27 7.37 4.18
CA LEU A 48 -35.30 7.91 3.22
C LEU A 48 -34.91 9.36 3.56
N ARG A 49 -35.87 10.20 3.98
CA ARG A 49 -35.65 11.61 4.35
C ARG A 49 -35.02 11.78 5.74
N LYS A 50 -35.26 10.83 6.64
CA LYS A 50 -34.77 10.80 8.04
C LYS A 50 -33.63 9.79 8.23
N SER A 51 -33.11 9.20 7.15
CA SER A 51 -31.95 8.33 7.20
C SER A 51 -30.71 9.19 7.46
N ALA A 52 -30.59 9.65 8.70
CA ALA A 52 -29.35 10.13 9.29
C ALA A 52 -28.23 9.13 9.02
N THR A 53 -28.56 7.84 8.89
CA THR A 53 -27.63 6.78 8.50
C THR A 53 -27.09 6.90 7.07
N ILE A 54 -27.89 7.24 6.05
CA ILE A 54 -27.38 7.44 4.68
C ILE A 54 -26.52 8.70 4.60
N HIS A 55 -26.90 9.77 5.30
CA HIS A 55 -26.09 10.99 5.35
C HIS A 55 -24.78 10.76 6.13
N ASP A 56 -24.83 10.06 7.26
CA ASP A 56 -23.66 9.69 8.07
C ASP A 56 -22.73 8.74 7.30
N LEU A 57 -23.28 7.77 6.55
CA LEU A 57 -22.48 6.93 5.64
C LEU A 57 -21.81 7.75 4.55
N ARG A 58 -22.51 8.74 3.98
CA ARG A 58 -21.95 9.63 2.97
C ARG A 58 -20.83 10.50 3.55
N ASP A 59 -21.05 11.08 4.72
CA ASP A 59 -20.03 11.83 5.46
C ASP A 59 -18.79 10.98 5.76
N HIS A 60 -18.98 9.71 6.16
CA HIS A 60 -17.87 8.78 6.38
C HIS A 60 -17.15 8.43 5.07
N ILE A 61 -17.87 8.22 3.97
CA ILE A 61 -17.28 7.97 2.65
C ILE A 61 -16.47 9.19 2.20
N ASP A 62 -16.99 10.39 2.34
CA ASP A 62 -16.31 11.62 1.94
C ASP A 62 -15.05 11.86 2.80
N LYS A 63 -15.14 11.65 4.12
CA LYS A 63 -13.97 11.70 5.03
C LYS A 63 -12.92 10.65 4.69
N ASN A 64 -13.33 9.41 4.41
CA ASN A 64 -12.42 8.33 4.04
C ASN A 64 -11.77 8.59 2.68
N SER A 65 -12.52 9.11 1.72
CA SER A 65 -11.99 9.46 0.39
C SER A 65 -10.93 10.56 0.51
N ALA A 66 -11.21 11.62 1.27
CA ALA A 66 -10.23 12.66 1.56
C ALA A 66 -8.99 12.14 2.30
N ALA A 67 -9.17 11.20 3.24
CA ALA A 67 -8.06 10.57 3.95
C ALA A 67 -7.19 9.70 3.03
N ILE A 68 -7.81 8.96 2.10
CA ILE A 68 -7.10 8.17 1.09
C ILE A 68 -6.31 9.09 0.16
N GLU A 69 -6.93 10.15 -0.35
CA GLU A 69 -6.25 11.12 -1.22
C GLU A 69 -5.05 11.77 -0.52
N ALA A 70 -5.22 12.18 0.74
CA ALA A 70 -4.13 12.74 1.54
C ALA A 70 -3.01 11.71 1.77
N ALA A 71 -3.36 10.45 2.03
CA ALA A 71 -2.38 9.38 2.16
C ALA A 71 -1.63 9.14 0.85
N THR A 72 -2.31 9.07 -0.30
CA THR A 72 -1.67 8.89 -1.60
C THR A 72 -0.68 10.02 -1.90
N GLN A 73 -1.08 11.27 -1.68
CA GLN A 73 -0.19 12.42 -1.87
C GLN A 73 1.02 12.38 -0.93
N TRP A 74 0.82 11.96 0.32
CA TRP A 74 1.90 11.79 1.28
C TRP A 74 2.89 10.71 0.82
N HIS A 75 2.41 9.57 0.33
CA HIS A 75 3.27 8.49 -0.16
C HIS A 75 4.08 8.94 -1.39
N GLU A 76 3.45 9.60 -2.36
CA GLU A 76 4.14 10.11 -3.55
C GLU A 76 5.29 11.07 -3.18
N GLN A 77 5.04 12.01 -2.27
CA GLN A 77 6.06 12.96 -1.80
C GLN A 77 7.19 12.25 -1.06
N HIS A 78 6.85 11.29 -0.20
CA HIS A 78 7.88 10.55 0.56
C HIS A 78 8.71 9.63 -0.31
N GLU A 79 8.13 8.97 -1.30
CA GLU A 79 8.88 8.15 -2.26
C GLU A 79 9.90 9.00 -3.03
N GLU A 80 9.53 10.23 -3.44
CA GLU A 80 10.46 11.15 -4.08
C GLU A 80 11.60 11.58 -3.14
N GLU A 81 11.29 11.91 -1.89
CA GLU A 81 12.28 12.31 -0.89
C GLU A 81 13.25 11.17 -0.56
N GLU A 82 12.73 9.96 -0.33
CA GLU A 82 13.54 8.77 -0.09
C GLU A 82 14.44 8.46 -1.29
N HIS A 83 13.89 8.53 -2.51
CA HIS A 83 14.65 8.33 -3.73
C HIS A 83 15.80 9.35 -3.85
N ARG A 84 15.53 10.64 -3.58
CA ARG A 84 16.54 11.71 -3.57
C ARG A 84 17.62 11.44 -2.52
N HIS A 85 17.25 11.12 -1.29
CA HIS A 85 18.20 10.83 -0.22
C HIS A 85 19.06 9.60 -0.53
N ARG A 86 18.45 8.55 -1.09
CA ARG A 86 19.15 7.34 -1.54
C ARG A 86 20.21 7.67 -2.59
N LEU A 87 19.85 8.46 -3.62
CA LEU A 87 20.79 8.90 -4.65
C LEU A 87 21.96 9.73 -4.07
N ILE A 88 21.68 10.62 -3.12
CA ILE A 88 22.71 11.41 -2.45
C ILE A 88 23.67 10.51 -1.67
N GLY A 89 23.15 9.56 -0.88
CA GLY A 89 23.96 8.63 -0.11
C GLY A 89 24.83 7.73 -0.98
N LEU A 90 24.26 7.15 -2.03
CA LEU A 90 25.01 6.33 -3.00
C LEU A 90 26.11 7.13 -3.69
N ARG A 91 25.83 8.38 -4.09
CA ARG A 91 26.84 9.26 -4.67
C ARG A 91 27.95 9.57 -3.67
N GLN A 92 27.62 9.90 -2.42
CA GLN A 92 28.61 10.19 -1.40
C GLN A 92 29.53 9.00 -1.13
N ALA A 93 28.97 7.80 -1.04
CA ALA A 93 29.75 6.57 -0.86
C ALA A 93 30.76 6.36 -2.01
N MET A 94 30.31 6.50 -3.27
CA MET A 94 31.14 6.29 -4.46
C MET A 94 32.21 7.38 -4.69
N MET A 95 32.00 8.61 -4.22
CA MET A 95 32.90 9.73 -4.50
C MET A 95 34.17 9.73 -3.64
N GLN A 96 34.23 8.92 -2.58
CA GLN A 96 35.42 8.78 -1.76
C GLN A 96 36.48 7.95 -2.49
N ASP A 97 37.76 8.18 -2.18
CA ASP A 97 38.83 7.33 -2.69
C ASP A 97 38.85 5.99 -1.92
N PRO A 98 39.07 4.86 -2.60
CA PRO A 98 39.21 3.57 -1.93
C PRO A 98 40.54 3.50 -1.18
N HIS A 99 40.51 2.93 0.02
CA HIS A 99 41.70 2.75 0.87
C HIS A 99 42.08 1.26 1.03
N ASP A 100 41.15 0.38 0.67
CA ASP A 100 41.31 -1.07 0.70
C ASP A 100 40.38 -1.70 -0.34
N ARG A 101 40.58 -2.99 -0.61
CA ARG A 101 39.80 -3.73 -1.61
C ARG A 101 38.31 -3.80 -1.30
N LEU A 102 37.94 -4.00 -0.03
CA LEU A 102 36.54 -4.13 0.36
C LEU A 102 35.79 -2.80 0.17
N THR A 103 36.42 -1.70 0.60
CA THR A 103 35.93 -0.35 0.38
C THR A 103 35.75 -0.07 -1.11
N HIS A 104 36.70 -0.48 -1.95
CA HIS A 104 36.60 -0.34 -3.41
C HIS A 104 35.41 -1.13 -3.99
N GLU A 105 35.22 -2.38 -3.58
CA GLU A 105 34.10 -3.21 -4.03
C GLU A 105 32.75 -2.62 -3.60
N HIS A 106 32.64 -2.13 -2.37
CA HIS A 106 31.45 -1.42 -1.88
C HIS A 106 31.18 -0.13 -2.68
N GLN A 107 32.21 0.62 -3.04
CA GLN A 107 32.07 1.83 -3.86
C GLN A 107 31.58 1.50 -5.28
N LEU A 108 32.07 0.40 -5.87
CA LEU A 108 31.57 -0.10 -7.16
C LEU A 108 30.12 -0.55 -7.07
N GLU A 109 29.71 -1.19 -5.98
CA GLU A 109 28.32 -1.56 -5.74
C GLU A 109 27.42 -0.34 -5.59
N ALA A 110 27.84 0.63 -4.77
CA ALA A 110 27.15 1.90 -4.62
C ALA A 110 27.02 2.63 -5.96
N GLY A 111 28.08 2.62 -6.78
CA GLY A 111 28.07 3.18 -8.12
C GLY A 111 27.09 2.47 -9.06
N ARG A 112 27.09 1.13 -9.09
CA ARG A 112 26.11 0.37 -9.90
C ARG A 112 24.68 0.70 -9.52
N GLU A 113 24.38 0.75 -8.23
CA GLU A 113 23.03 1.07 -7.75
C GLU A 113 22.65 2.53 -8.01
N TYR A 114 23.61 3.46 -7.90
CA TYR A 114 23.43 4.86 -8.24
C TYR A 114 23.04 5.03 -9.71
N LEU A 115 23.74 4.36 -10.62
CA LEU A 115 23.46 4.43 -12.06
C LEU A 115 22.11 3.79 -12.40
N ARG A 116 21.78 2.63 -11.79
CA ARG A 116 20.46 1.99 -11.94
C ARG A 116 19.31 2.88 -11.48
N SER A 117 19.56 3.70 -10.47
CA SER A 117 18.58 4.63 -9.90
C SER A 117 18.47 5.97 -10.65
N GLY A 118 19.10 6.12 -11.82
CA GLY A 118 19.05 7.36 -12.60
C GLY A 118 20.16 8.37 -12.29
N GLY A 119 21.31 7.88 -11.85
CA GLY A 119 22.50 8.70 -11.57
C GLY A 119 22.96 9.59 -12.74
N ASN A 120 23.66 10.68 -12.42
CA ASN A 120 24.07 11.67 -13.42
C ASN A 120 25.45 11.36 -14.06
N GLY A 121 25.83 12.16 -15.06
CA GLY A 121 27.08 12.00 -15.81
C GLY A 121 28.37 12.07 -14.97
N ILE A 122 28.40 12.88 -13.90
CA ILE A 122 29.56 12.93 -13.00
C ILE A 122 29.71 11.60 -12.25
N GLY A 123 28.60 11.01 -11.81
CA GLY A 123 28.62 9.70 -11.18
C GLY A 123 29.02 8.58 -12.13
N HIS A 124 28.58 8.62 -13.39
CA HIS A 124 29.06 7.72 -14.44
C HIS A 124 30.57 7.78 -14.61
N ALA A 125 31.13 8.98 -14.79
CA ALA A 125 32.57 9.14 -14.96
C ALA A 125 33.36 8.62 -13.75
N ARG A 126 32.88 8.86 -12.53
CA ARG A 126 33.52 8.32 -11.32
C ARG A 126 33.42 6.80 -11.25
N TYR A 127 32.27 6.22 -11.58
CA TYR A 127 32.11 4.77 -11.61
C TYR A 127 33.06 4.10 -12.61
N GLU A 128 33.21 4.66 -13.81
CA GLU A 128 34.16 4.17 -14.81
C GLU A 128 35.61 4.27 -14.34
N GLN A 129 35.98 5.37 -13.66
CA GLN A 129 37.31 5.52 -13.07
C GLN A 129 37.59 4.46 -12.00
N LEU A 130 36.64 4.21 -11.09
CA LEU A 130 36.76 3.16 -10.07
C LEU A 130 36.84 1.78 -10.72
N LEU A 131 36.03 1.52 -11.74
CA LEU A 131 36.03 0.23 -12.43
C LEU A 131 37.38 -0.02 -13.10
N ALA A 132 37.92 0.97 -13.81
CA ALA A 132 39.23 0.87 -14.45
C ALA A 132 40.36 0.68 -13.42
N ASP A 133 40.32 1.39 -12.29
CA ASP A 133 41.27 1.21 -11.18
C ASP A 133 41.19 -0.23 -10.63
N TYR A 134 39.98 -0.72 -10.36
CA TYR A 134 39.77 -2.07 -9.84
C TYR A 134 40.25 -3.15 -10.82
N GLU A 135 39.93 -3.02 -12.11
CA GLU A 135 40.35 -3.95 -13.16
C GLU A 135 41.88 -3.99 -13.29
N TRP A 136 42.54 -2.82 -13.25
CA TRP A 136 44.00 -2.75 -13.29
C TRP A 136 44.63 -3.44 -12.08
N ARG A 137 44.13 -3.14 -10.87
CA ARG A 137 44.60 -3.74 -9.62
C ARG A 137 44.43 -5.25 -9.60
N MET A 138 43.28 -5.72 -10.09
CA MET A 138 43.00 -7.14 -10.24
C MET A 138 43.97 -7.82 -11.22
N ALA A 139 44.24 -7.20 -12.37
CA ALA A 139 45.16 -7.73 -13.38
C ALA A 139 46.62 -7.80 -12.88
N HIS A 140 47.05 -6.85 -12.07
CA HIS A 140 48.42 -6.76 -11.55
C HIS A 140 48.58 -7.36 -10.15
N SER A 141 47.49 -7.86 -9.56
CA SER A 141 47.44 -8.31 -8.15
C SER A 141 47.94 -7.25 -7.15
N ASP A 142 47.72 -5.97 -7.48
CA ASP A 142 48.20 -4.83 -6.73
C ASP A 142 47.05 -4.18 -5.95
N TRP A 143 46.99 -4.48 -4.65
CA TRP A 143 45.95 -3.98 -3.75
C TRP A 143 46.47 -2.87 -2.83
N ASP A 144 47.62 -2.27 -3.14
CA ASP A 144 48.17 -1.15 -2.37
C ASP A 144 47.58 0.18 -2.87
N TYR A 145 46.73 0.78 -2.04
CA TYR A 145 46.03 2.03 -2.34
C TYR A 145 46.87 3.29 -2.03
N THR A 146 48.12 3.15 -1.59
CA THR A 146 49.02 4.30 -1.37
C THR A 146 49.50 4.92 -2.68
N HIS A 147 49.41 4.20 -3.80
CA HIS A 147 49.60 4.71 -5.14
C HIS A 147 48.37 4.46 -6.02
N ARG A 148 48.25 5.28 -7.07
CA ARG A 148 47.22 5.14 -8.10
C ARG A 148 47.77 4.29 -9.24
N PRO A 149 46.93 3.49 -9.94
CA PRO A 149 47.34 2.89 -11.20
C PRO A 149 47.87 3.93 -12.19
N PRO A 150 48.78 3.53 -13.08
CA PRO A 150 49.15 4.34 -14.22
C PRO A 150 47.88 4.68 -15.01
N THR A 151 47.60 5.97 -15.17
CA THR A 151 46.58 6.40 -16.14
C THR A 151 47.27 6.38 -17.50
N ASP A 152 47.06 5.34 -18.31
CA ASP A 152 47.54 5.30 -19.70
C ASP A 152 46.76 6.32 -20.55
N LYS A 153 47.11 7.59 -20.34
CA LYS A 153 46.94 8.76 -21.18
C LYS A 153 48.07 9.74 -20.84
N THR A 154 49.31 9.29 -20.96
CA THR A 154 50.38 10.22 -21.32
C THR A 154 50.22 10.54 -22.80
N ASP A 155 50.06 11.83 -23.10
CA ASP A 155 50.14 12.39 -24.46
C ASP A 155 51.37 11.89 -25.24
#